data_AF-A0A5S4T6W4-F1
#
_entry.id   AF-A0A5S4T6W4-F1
#
_cell.length_a   1.000
_cell.length_b   1.000
_cell.length_c   1.000
_cell.angle_alpha   90.00
_cell.angle_beta   90.00
_cell.angle_gamma   90.00
#
_symmetry.space_group_name_H-M   'P 1'
#
loop_
_entity.id
_entity.type
_entity.pdbx_description
1 polymer ?
#
loop_
_entity_poly.entity_id
_entity_poly.type
_entity_poly.pdbx_seq_one_letter_code
_entity_poly.pdbx_strand_id
1 'polypeptide(L)'
;TIPFPKAYLDDVTDYLFSTEQWRIYELILIGNLYLFIDIPLLDRMGREILNNHHYYQDISSHKHLVTITLLNIWETCLHRHALSYATYYQDQLKPLLTNETKLYEKTIFLFLQGLQDYLTGDCLAGIQKMTKAIDIFEALDCPHMAHNYRSDFE
;
A
#
# COMPACT_ATOMS: atom_id res chain seq x y z
N THR A 1 10.54 7.60 18.09
CA THR A 1 11.11 6.71 17.05
C THR A 1 12.51 7.20 16.75
N ILE A 2 13.50 6.31 16.73
CA ILE A 2 14.85 6.68 16.25
C ILE A 2 14.69 6.91 14.73
N PRO A 3 15.01 8.09 14.19
CA PRO A 3 14.87 8.34 12.76
C PRO A 3 15.81 7.40 12.00
N PHE A 4 15.32 6.78 10.92
CA PHE A 4 16.16 5.98 10.04
C PHE A 4 17.23 6.90 9.44
N PRO A 5 18.54 6.58 9.56
CA PRO A 5 19.59 7.47 9.08
C PRO A 5 19.46 7.74 7.58
N LYS A 6 19.40 9.02 7.21
CA LYS A 6 19.22 9.42 5.80
C LYS A 6 20.28 8.82 4.87
N ALA A 7 21.53 8.74 5.31
CA ALA A 7 22.61 8.14 4.51
C ALA A 7 22.31 6.68 4.09
N TYR A 8 21.74 5.86 4.97
CA TYR A 8 21.36 4.50 4.61
C TYR A 8 20.16 4.45 3.67
N LEU A 9 19.26 5.43 3.74
CA LEU A 9 18.16 5.53 2.80
C LEU A 9 18.64 5.91 1.40
N ASP A 10 19.59 6.84 1.33
CA ASP A 10 20.24 7.25 0.10
C ASP A 10 20.98 6.05 -0.52
N ASP A 11 21.77 5.29 0.25
CA ASP A 11 22.46 4.08 -0.21
C ASP A 11 21.50 3.02 -0.79
N VAL A 12 20.37 2.78 -0.12
CA VAL A 12 19.36 1.82 -0.60
C VAL A 12 18.68 2.34 -1.86
N THR A 13 18.40 3.65 -1.92
CA THR A 13 17.78 4.27 -3.10
C THR A 13 18.69 4.17 -4.31
N ASP A 14 19.98 4.50 -4.15
CA ASP A 14 20.99 4.40 -5.21
C ASP A 14 21.12 2.95 -5.70
N TYR A 15 21.15 1.98 -4.78
CA TYR A 15 21.12 0.57 -5.14
C TYR A 15 19.89 0.22 -6.01
N LEU A 16 18.69 0.59 -5.56
CA LEU A 16 17.43 0.28 -6.27
C LEU A 16 17.44 0.87 -7.69
N PHE A 17 17.82 2.14 -7.86
CA PHE A 17 17.81 2.79 -9.17
C PHE A 17 19.01 2.43 -10.07
N SER A 18 20.07 1.85 -9.51
CA SER A 18 21.16 1.24 -10.29
C SER A 18 20.84 -0.19 -10.76
N THR A 19 19.80 -0.81 -10.21
CA THR A 19 19.41 -2.18 -10.52
C THR A 19 18.53 -2.21 -11.76
N GLU A 20 18.98 -2.88 -12.82
CA GLU A 20 18.26 -2.95 -14.10
C GLU A 20 16.89 -3.66 -14.00
N GLN A 21 16.77 -4.66 -13.12
CA GLN A 21 15.57 -5.47 -12.98
C GLN A 21 15.26 -5.75 -11.51
N TRP A 22 14.13 -5.24 -11.04
CA TRP A 22 13.70 -5.48 -9.66
C TRP A 22 13.06 -6.86 -9.52
N ARG A 23 13.59 -7.65 -8.59
CA ARG A 23 13.07 -8.97 -8.21
C ARG A 23 12.47 -8.87 -6.81
N ILE A 24 12.21 -10.02 -6.20
CA ILE A 24 11.60 -10.09 -4.87
C ILE A 24 12.42 -9.36 -3.78
N TYR A 25 13.75 -9.35 -3.89
CA TYR A 25 14.61 -8.68 -2.91
C TYR A 25 14.38 -7.16 -2.88
N GLU A 26 14.32 -6.53 -4.06
CA GLU A 26 14.05 -5.09 -4.18
C GLU A 26 12.66 -4.73 -3.64
N LEU A 27 11.64 -5.56 -3.93
CA LEU A 27 10.30 -5.40 -3.39
C LEU A 27 10.28 -5.47 -1.86
N ILE A 28 11.03 -6.40 -1.26
CA ILE A 28 11.14 -6.53 0.20
C ILE A 28 11.83 -5.31 0.80
N LEU A 29 12.89 -4.79 0.17
CA LEU A 29 13.57 -3.57 0.64
C LEU A 29 12.62 -2.37 0.63
N ILE A 30 11.90 -2.15 -0.48
CA ILE A 30 10.91 -1.08 -0.59
C ILE A 30 9.81 -1.25 0.47
N GLY A 31 9.25 -2.46 0.59
CA GLY A 31 8.18 -2.75 1.55
C GLY A 31 8.58 -2.56 3.01
N ASN A 32 9.86 -2.65 3.36
CA ASN A 32 10.35 -2.38 4.72
C ASN A 32 10.69 -0.91 4.96
N LEU A 33 10.95 -0.13 3.91
CA LEU A 33 11.47 1.24 4.02
C LEU A 33 10.50 2.32 3.54
N TYR A 34 9.35 1.95 2.97
CA TYR A 34 8.38 2.88 2.37
C TYR A 34 7.99 4.06 3.27
N LEU A 35 7.87 3.84 4.59
CA LEU A 35 7.53 4.88 5.56
C LEU A 35 8.60 5.99 5.69
N PHE A 36 9.84 5.73 5.26
CA PHE A 36 10.95 6.69 5.29
C PHE A 36 11.20 7.39 3.95
N ILE A 37 10.61 6.88 2.86
CA ILE A 37 10.79 7.38 1.49
C ILE A 37 9.79 8.51 1.23
N ASP A 38 10.20 9.58 0.54
CA ASP A 38 9.29 10.68 0.19
C ASP A 38 8.27 10.27 -0.90
N ILE A 39 7.15 10.99 -1.01
CA ILE A 39 6.08 10.61 -1.95
C ILE A 39 6.55 10.58 -3.42
N PRO A 40 7.28 11.58 -3.94
CA PRO A 40 7.74 11.55 -5.34
C PRO A 40 8.67 10.38 -5.67
N LEU A 41 9.57 10.01 -4.75
CA LEU A 41 10.45 8.86 -4.92
C LEU A 41 9.67 7.55 -4.80
N LEU A 42 8.77 7.44 -3.82
CA LEU A 42 7.92 6.28 -3.65
C LEU A 42 7.00 6.07 -4.87
N ASP A 43 6.54 7.16 -5.49
CA ASP A 43 5.76 7.08 -6.73
C ASP A 43 6.57 6.52 -7.90
N ARG A 44 7.82 6.98 -8.06
CA ARG A 44 8.74 6.42 -9.07
C ARG A 44 8.93 4.92 -8.85
N MET A 45 9.12 4.48 -7.60
CA MET A 45 9.25 3.07 -7.27
C MET A 45 7.97 2.28 -7.57
N GLY A 46 6.80 2.79 -7.17
CA GLY A 46 5.51 2.14 -7.44
C GLY A 46 5.24 1.96 -8.94
N ARG A 47 5.59 2.95 -9.76
CA ARG A 47 5.49 2.88 -11.22
C ARG A 47 6.44 1.84 -11.82
N GLU A 48 7.67 1.75 -11.33
CA GLU A 48 8.63 0.76 -11.80
C GLU A 48 8.14 -0.67 -11.49
N ILE A 49 7.58 -0.89 -10.30
CA ILE A 49 6.95 -2.17 -9.91
C ILE A 49 5.80 -2.53 -10.87
N LEU A 50 4.94 -1.57 -11.19
CA LEU A 50 3.80 -1.76 -12.10
C LEU A 50 4.25 -2.04 -13.54
N ASN A 51 5.28 -1.34 -14.03
CA ASN A 51 5.81 -1.53 -15.38
C ASN A 51 6.43 -2.93 -15.55
N ASN A 52 7.08 -3.43 -14.51
CA ASN A 52 7.77 -4.73 -14.50
C ASN A 52 6.86 -5.90 -14.09
N HIS A 53 5.54 -5.71 -14.10
CA HIS A 53 4.56 -6.69 -13.61
C HIS A 53 4.70 -8.09 -14.22
N HIS A 54 5.15 -8.23 -15.48
CA HIS A 54 5.35 -9.50 -16.16
C HIS A 54 6.38 -10.40 -15.47
N TYR A 55 7.41 -9.83 -14.82
CA TYR A 55 8.44 -10.59 -14.10
C TYR A 55 7.92 -11.21 -12.79
N TYR A 56 6.79 -10.73 -12.28
CA TYR A 56 6.19 -11.21 -11.03
C TYR A 56 5.04 -12.20 -11.27
N GLN A 57 4.70 -12.51 -12.54
CA GLN A 57 3.46 -13.22 -12.84
C GLN A 57 3.48 -14.72 -12.56
N ASP A 58 4.65 -15.34 -12.59
CA ASP A 58 4.73 -16.80 -12.54
C ASP A 58 4.62 -17.36 -11.11
N ILE A 59 4.81 -16.51 -10.09
CA ILE A 59 4.83 -16.92 -8.69
C ILE A 59 3.77 -16.16 -7.91
N SER A 60 2.83 -16.88 -7.30
CA SER A 60 1.70 -16.31 -6.54
C SER A 60 2.17 -15.43 -5.38
N SER A 61 3.25 -15.81 -4.68
CA SER A 61 3.83 -15.01 -3.60
C SER A 61 4.39 -13.67 -4.11
N HIS A 62 4.91 -13.61 -5.34
CA HIS A 62 5.39 -12.36 -5.94
C HIS A 62 4.22 -11.42 -6.24
N LYS A 63 3.13 -11.94 -6.83
CA LYS A 63 1.91 -11.16 -7.05
C LYS A 63 1.33 -10.59 -5.76
N HIS A 64 1.34 -11.39 -4.69
CA HIS A 64 0.89 -10.96 -3.38
C HIS A 64 1.77 -9.82 -2.84
N LEU A 65 3.10 -9.98 -2.88
CA LEU A 65 4.03 -8.96 -2.42
C LEU A 65 3.88 -7.63 -3.19
N VAL A 66 3.72 -7.70 -4.51
CA VAL A 66 3.43 -6.52 -5.34
C VAL A 66 2.14 -5.83 -4.89
N THR A 67 1.06 -6.61 -4.67
CA THR A 67 -0.24 -6.05 -4.25
C THR A 67 -0.11 -5.35 -2.88
N ILE A 68 0.53 -5.99 -1.91
CA ILE A 68 0.73 -5.42 -0.57
C ILE A 68 1.62 -4.17 -0.62
N THR A 69 2.70 -4.21 -1.41
CA THR A 69 3.58 -3.05 -1.55
C THR A 69 2.83 -1.85 -2.12
N LEU A 70 2.00 -2.06 -3.15
CA LEU A 70 1.19 -0.99 -3.74
C LEU A 70 0.10 -0.47 -2.78
N LEU A 71 -0.49 -1.34 -1.94
CA LEU A 71 -1.42 -0.93 -0.88
C LEU A 71 -0.71 -0.03 0.16
N ASN A 72 0.49 -0.40 0.60
CA ASN A 72 1.29 0.40 1.53
C ASN A 72 1.68 1.77 0.95
N ILE A 73 1.99 1.82 -0.35
CA ILE A 73 2.25 3.08 -1.06
C ILE A 73 0.99 3.96 -1.07
N TRP A 74 -0.17 3.38 -1.43
CA TRP A 74 -1.44 4.10 -1.44
C TRP A 74 -1.80 4.66 -0.05
N GLU A 75 -1.72 3.83 0.98
CA GLU A 75 -1.91 4.19 2.38
C GLU A 75 -1.01 5.38 2.78
N THR A 76 0.28 5.30 2.45
CA THR A 76 1.24 6.38 2.72
C THR A 76 0.87 7.68 2.00
N CYS A 77 0.40 7.60 0.75
CA CYS A 77 -0.09 8.78 0.03
C CYS A 77 -1.30 9.40 0.75
N LEU A 78 -2.22 8.61 1.29
CA LEU A 78 -3.39 9.10 2.02
C LEU A 78 -2.99 9.81 3.32
N HIS A 79 -2.17 9.17 4.18
CA HIS A 79 -1.72 9.78 5.44
C HIS A 79 -0.89 11.04 5.25
N ARG A 80 -0.20 11.17 4.12
CA ARG A 80 0.57 12.37 3.78
C ARG A 80 -0.20 13.38 2.92
N HIS A 81 -1.52 13.21 2.81
CA HIS A 81 -2.42 14.08 2.03
C HIS A 81 -2.02 14.28 0.55
N ALA A 82 -1.33 13.30 -0.04
CA ALA A 82 -0.89 13.30 -1.43
C ALA A 82 -1.97 12.71 -2.35
N LEU A 83 -3.15 13.34 -2.38
CA LEU A 83 -4.39 12.76 -2.94
C LEU A 83 -4.32 12.45 -4.45
N SER A 84 -3.53 13.21 -5.22
CA SER A 84 -3.33 12.94 -6.65
C SER A 84 -2.63 11.60 -6.89
N TYR A 85 -1.58 11.32 -6.12
CA TYR A 85 -0.87 10.04 -6.13
C TYR A 85 -1.78 8.92 -5.59
N ALA A 86 -2.50 9.18 -4.50
CA ALA A 86 -3.42 8.20 -3.92
C ALA A 86 -4.47 7.71 -4.93
N THR A 87 -5.09 8.65 -5.67
CA THR A 87 -6.07 8.32 -6.72
C THR A 87 -5.47 7.42 -7.79
N TYR A 88 -4.23 7.70 -8.22
CA TYR A 88 -3.52 6.85 -9.17
C TYR A 88 -3.37 5.42 -8.64
N TYR A 89 -2.88 5.23 -7.42
CA TYR A 89 -2.68 3.88 -6.85
C TYR A 89 -3.98 3.12 -6.64
N GLN A 90 -5.04 3.80 -6.22
CA GLN A 90 -6.38 3.20 -6.12
C GLN A 90 -6.81 2.58 -7.45
N ASP A 91 -6.61 3.29 -8.57
CA ASP A 91 -6.98 2.80 -9.90
C ASP A 91 -6.10 1.63 -10.36
N GLN A 92 -4.79 1.67 -10.07
CA GLN A 92 -3.88 0.58 -10.42
C GLN A 92 -4.13 -0.70 -9.60
N LEU A 93 -4.64 -0.58 -8.37
CA LEU A 93 -4.93 -1.72 -7.49
C LEU A 93 -6.20 -2.49 -7.88
N LYS A 94 -7.24 -1.81 -8.41
CA LYS A 94 -8.52 -2.43 -8.83
C LYS A 94 -8.34 -3.71 -9.67
N PRO A 95 -7.55 -3.73 -10.78
CA PRO A 95 -7.37 -4.93 -11.59
C PRO A 95 -6.63 -6.06 -10.86
N LEU A 96 -5.78 -5.75 -9.88
CA LEU A 96 -5.01 -6.73 -9.09
C LEU A 96 -5.86 -7.48 -8.07
N LEU A 97 -7.05 -6.96 -7.76
CA LEU A 97 -7.98 -7.47 -6.74
C LEU A 97 -9.20 -8.17 -7.34
N THR A 98 -9.15 -8.60 -8.60
CA THR A 98 -10.28 -9.29 -9.25
C THR A 98 -10.55 -10.68 -8.66
N ASN A 99 -9.54 -11.39 -8.18
CA ASN A 99 -9.69 -12.72 -7.59
C ASN A 99 -10.51 -12.68 -6.28
N GLU A 100 -11.54 -13.51 -6.16
CA GLU A 100 -12.40 -13.62 -4.98
C GLU A 100 -11.66 -14.06 -3.72
N THR A 101 -10.57 -14.83 -3.84
CA THR A 101 -9.82 -15.34 -2.69
C THR A 101 -8.90 -14.30 -2.02
N LYS A 102 -8.72 -13.11 -2.63
CA LYS A 102 -7.93 -11.99 -2.09
C LYS A 102 -8.67 -11.21 -0.99
N LEU A 103 -9.26 -11.93 -0.04
CA LEU A 103 -10.12 -11.34 0.99
C LEU A 103 -9.35 -10.33 1.86
N TYR A 104 -8.12 -10.66 2.24
CA TYR A 104 -7.27 -9.78 3.04
C TYR A 104 -6.97 -8.46 2.33
N GLU A 105 -6.43 -8.51 1.11
CA GLU A 105 -6.11 -7.30 0.35
C GLU A 105 -7.36 -6.48 0.01
N LYS A 106 -8.49 -7.13 -0.23
CA LYS A 106 -9.78 -6.46 -0.47
C LYS A 106 -10.29 -5.73 0.77
N THR A 107 -10.12 -6.29 1.97
CA THR A 107 -10.51 -5.61 3.21
C THR A 107 -9.65 -4.37 3.45
N ILE A 108 -8.34 -4.45 3.23
CA ILE A 108 -7.46 -3.27 3.29
C ILE A 108 -7.87 -2.23 2.25
N PHE A 109 -8.09 -2.66 1.00
CA PHE A 109 -8.53 -1.77 -0.07
C PHE A 109 -9.85 -1.05 0.27
N LEU A 110 -10.80 -1.75 0.90
CA LEU A 110 -12.07 -1.17 1.35
C LEU A 110 -11.84 -0.09 2.40
N PHE A 111 -10.95 -0.34 3.38
CA PHE A 111 -10.60 0.66 4.38
C PHE A 111 -9.96 1.90 3.74
N LEU A 112 -8.92 1.73 2.92
CA LEU A 112 -8.21 2.82 2.27
C LEU A 112 -9.11 3.61 1.30
N GLN A 113 -10.03 2.93 0.62
CA GLN A 113 -11.05 3.61 -0.18
C GLN A 113 -11.93 4.50 0.71
N GLY A 114 -12.36 3.99 1.87
CA GLY A 114 -13.12 4.78 2.83
C GLY A 114 -12.35 5.99 3.37
N LEU A 115 -11.06 5.81 3.68
CA LEU A 115 -10.18 6.90 4.10
C LEU A 115 -10.06 7.96 3.00
N GLN A 116 -9.88 7.55 1.74
CA GLN A 116 -9.81 8.48 0.62
C GLN A 116 -11.12 9.25 0.40
N ASP A 117 -12.27 8.57 0.47
CA ASP A 117 -13.58 9.21 0.34
C ASP A 117 -13.78 10.24 1.46
N TYR A 118 -13.39 9.90 2.70
CA TYR A 118 -13.43 10.82 3.82
C TYR A 118 -12.53 12.06 3.59
N LEU A 119 -11.28 11.84 3.17
CA LEU A 119 -10.32 12.91 2.90
C LEU A 119 -10.72 13.81 1.70
N THR A 120 -11.57 13.31 0.80
CA THR A 120 -12.05 14.06 -0.38
C THR A 120 -13.44 14.68 -0.18
N GLY A 121 -14.04 14.52 0.99
CA GLY A 121 -15.27 15.20 1.42
C GLY A 121 -16.54 14.36 1.41
N ASP A 122 -16.49 13.09 0.97
CA ASP A 122 -17.59 12.14 1.12
C ASP A 122 -17.47 11.40 2.46
N CYS A 123 -17.57 12.17 3.55
CA CYS A 123 -17.27 11.69 4.89
C CYS A 123 -18.15 10.52 5.32
N LEU A 124 -19.45 10.55 4.98
CA LEU A 124 -20.39 9.53 5.41
C LEU A 124 -20.15 8.19 4.70
N ALA A 125 -19.94 8.21 3.38
CA ALA A 125 -19.58 6.99 2.66
C ALA A 125 -18.20 6.48 3.08
N GLY A 126 -17.26 7.40 3.36
CA GLY A 126 -15.92 7.06 3.85
C GLY A 126 -15.96 6.32 5.20
N ILE A 127 -16.65 6.89 6.19
CA ILE A 127 -16.85 6.26 7.51
C ILE A 127 -17.49 4.89 7.37
N GLN A 128 -18.55 4.75 6.57
CA GLN A 128 -19.22 3.47 6.37
C GLN A 128 -18.28 2.39 5.82
N LYS A 129 -17.40 2.75 4.87
CA LYS A 129 -16.43 1.81 4.29
C LYS A 129 -15.35 1.41 5.30
N MET A 130 -14.80 2.37 6.04
CA MET A 130 -13.78 2.11 7.07
C MET A 130 -14.34 1.23 8.21
N THR A 131 -15.52 1.57 8.74
CA THR A 131 -16.21 0.75 9.76
C THR A 131 -16.44 -0.66 9.25
N LYS A 132 -16.95 -0.83 8.02
CA LYS A 132 -17.19 -2.16 7.45
C LYS A 132 -15.91 -2.99 7.32
N ALA A 133 -14.78 -2.37 6.97
CA ALA A 133 -13.50 -3.08 6.91
C ALA A 133 -13.04 -3.55 8.30
N ILE A 134 -13.20 -2.72 9.33
CA ILE A 134 -12.91 -3.07 10.72
C ILE A 134 -13.81 -4.21 11.19
N ASP A 135 -15.12 -4.14 10.91
CA ASP A 135 -16.09 -5.18 11.26
C ASP A 135 -15.75 -6.54 10.63
N ILE A 136 -15.19 -6.55 9.40
CA ILE A 136 -14.72 -7.78 8.76
C ILE A 136 -13.56 -8.39 9.56
N PHE A 137 -12.59 -7.59 10.02
CA PHE A 137 -11.50 -8.11 10.85
C PHE A 137 -12.01 -8.65 12.20
N GLU A 138 -12.99 -7.98 12.82
CA GLU A 138 -13.61 -8.48 14.05
C GLU A 138 -14.37 -9.79 13.83
N ALA A 139 -15.15 -9.89 12.74
CA ALA A 139 -15.91 -11.08 12.39
C ALA A 139 -15.02 -12.30 12.08
N LEU A 140 -13.78 -12.06 11.64
CA LEU A 140 -12.78 -13.08 11.35
C LEU A 140 -11.85 -13.38 12.54
N ASP A 141 -12.16 -12.89 13.74
CA ASP A 141 -11.35 -13.03 14.95
C ASP A 141 -9.89 -12.58 14.74
N CYS A 142 -9.72 -11.44 14.05
CA CYS A 142 -8.43 -10.80 13.80
C CYS A 142 -8.27 -9.52 14.66
N PRO A 143 -8.21 -9.61 16.00
CA PRO A 143 -8.32 -8.46 16.90
C PRO A 143 -7.19 -7.45 16.74
N HIS A 144 -5.97 -7.90 16.40
CA HIS A 144 -4.85 -7.00 16.16
C HIS A 144 -5.05 -6.14 14.91
N MET A 145 -5.58 -6.71 13.82
CA MET A 145 -5.89 -5.96 12.61
C MET A 145 -7.02 -4.96 12.87
N ALA A 146 -8.10 -5.41 13.50
CA ALA A 146 -9.21 -4.55 13.88
C ALA A 146 -8.75 -3.36 14.74
N HIS A 147 -7.90 -3.62 15.74
CA HIS A 147 -7.34 -2.58 16.60
C HIS A 147 -6.47 -1.59 15.84
N ASN A 148 -5.56 -2.07 14.96
CA ASN A 148 -4.69 -1.20 14.18
C ASN A 148 -5.50 -0.25 13.27
N TYR A 149 -6.46 -0.78 12.50
CA TYR A 149 -7.29 0.03 11.62
C TYR A 149 -8.29 0.92 12.37
N ARG A 150 -8.73 0.52 13.56
CA ARG A 150 -9.54 1.37 14.44
C ARG A 150 -8.73 2.55 14.97
N SER A 151 -7.49 2.31 15.39
CA SER A 151 -6.59 3.39 15.85
C SER A 151 -6.20 4.36 14.73
N ASP A 152 -6.20 3.91 13.47
CA ASP A 152 -5.95 4.76 12.31
C ASP A 152 -7.20 5.55 11.89
N PHE A 153 -8.38 5.01 12.18
CA PHE A 153 -9.67 5.66 11.92
C PHE A 153 -10.03 6.76 12.93
N GLU A 154 -9.59 6.64 14.20
CA GLU A 154 -9.88 7.55 15.32
C GLU A 154 -8.93 8.76 15.39
#